data_AF-A0A0N4UH42-F1
#
_entry.id   AF-A0A0N4UH42-F1
#
_cell.length_a   1.000
_cell.length_b   1.000
_cell.length_c   1.000
_cell.angle_alpha   90.00
_cell.angle_beta   90.00
_cell.angle_gamma   90.00
#
_symmetry.space_group_name_H-M   'P 1'
#
loop_
_entity.id
_entity.type
_entity.pdbx_description
1 polymer ?
#
loop_
_entity_poly.entity_id
_entity_poly.type
_entity_poly.pdbx_seq_one_letter_code
_entity_poly.pdbx_strand_id
1 'polypeptide(L)' 'MVLIREDWNARVGHNAVAMISIIGKYGIGDRWVNGKHLLRYAEERELFVTNTCFRHHRKYLIIWNSGQPTFQSD' A
#
# COMPACT_ATOMS: atom_id res chain seq x y z
N MET A 1 13.00 -15.31 3.13
CA MET A 1 11.89 -14.34 3.00
C MET A 1 11.89 -13.47 4.25
N VAL A 2 12.01 -12.16 4.10
CA VAL A 2 11.91 -11.20 5.21
C VAL A 2 10.50 -10.60 5.17
N LEU A 3 9.83 -10.55 6.31
CA LEU A 3 8.54 -9.88 6.47
C LEU A 3 8.73 -8.70 7.40
N ILE A 4 8.36 -7.51 6.93
CA ILE A 4 8.36 -6.28 7.73
C ILE A 4 6.89 -5.91 7.95
N ARG A 5 6.48 -5.81 9.21
CA ARG A 5 5.13 -5.45 9.61
C ARG A 5 5.23 -4.24 10.55
N GLU A 6 5.23 -3.06 9.94
CA GLU A 6 5.27 -1.78 10.63
C GLU A 6 4.16 -0.89 10.06
N ASP A 7 3.83 0.20 10.74
CA ASP A 7 2.98 1.24 10.19
C ASP A 7 3.86 2.24 9.43
N TRP A 8 3.88 2.15 8.09
CA TRP A 8 4.66 3.09 7.28
C TRP A 8 3.96 4.44 7.12
N ASN A 9 2.73 4.58 7.64
CA ASN A 9 1.90 5.77 7.51
C ASN A 9 1.85 6.27 6.05
N ALA A 10 1.74 5.33 5.11
CA ALA A 10 1.87 5.55 3.69
C ALA A 10 0.65 5.02 2.93
N ARG A 11 0.21 5.77 1.91
CA ARG A 11 -0.95 5.41 1.08
C ARG A 11 -0.48 5.06 -0.32
N VAL A 12 -0.37 3.76 -0.61
CA VAL A 12 0.15 3.27 -1.89
C VAL A 12 -0.87 3.37 -3.02
N GLY A 13 -2.16 3.28 -2.73
CA GLY A 13 -3.25 3.44 -3.70
C GLY A 13 -3.47 2.27 -4.66
N HIS A 14 -4.42 2.43 -5.59
CA HIS A 14 -4.93 1.34 -6.44
C HIS A 14 -4.23 1.15 -7.81
N ASN A 15 -3.23 1.98 -8.14
CA ASN A 15 -2.62 1.97 -9.47
C ASN A 15 -1.45 0.97 -9.58
N ALA A 16 -1.79 -0.31 -9.64
CA ALA A 16 -0.84 -1.42 -9.72
C ALA A 16 -0.21 -1.62 -11.11
N VAL A 17 -0.84 -1.10 -12.17
CA VAL A 17 -0.41 -1.38 -13.56
C VAL A 17 1.02 -0.90 -13.83
N ALA A 18 1.40 0.26 -13.28
CA ALA A 18 2.74 0.80 -13.46
C ALA A 18 3.79 0.20 -12.51
N MET A 19 3.38 -0.62 -11.53
CA MET A 19 4.21 -0.98 -10.36
C MET A 19 4.01 -2.44 -9.96
N ILE A 20 3.78 -3.32 -10.95
CA ILE A 20 3.44 -4.74 -10.74
C ILE A 20 4.51 -5.51 -9.95
N SER A 21 5.75 -5.03 -9.93
CA SER A 21 6.86 -5.59 -9.15
C SER A 21 6.84 -5.21 -7.67
N ILE A 22 6.05 -4.20 -7.27
CA ILE A 22 6.09 -3.61 -5.92
C ILE A 22 4.73 -3.72 -5.23
N ILE A 23 3.62 -3.60 -5.98
CA ILE A 23 2.25 -3.65 -5.44
C ILE A 23 1.35 -4.59 -6.24
N GLY A 24 0.40 -5.18 -5.52
CA GLY A 24 -0.66 -6.01 -6.06
C GLY A 24 -1.88 -5.22 -6.52
N LYS A 25 -2.79 -5.93 -7.18
CA LYS A 25 -3.97 -5.38 -7.85
C LYS A 25 -5.02 -4.75 -6.93
N TYR A 26 -5.02 -5.09 -5.64
CA TYR A 26 -6.13 -4.79 -4.73
C TYR A 26 -5.88 -3.60 -3.79
N GLY A 27 -4.84 -2.80 -4.02
CA GLY A 27 -4.68 -1.53 -3.30
C GLY A 27 -5.90 -0.62 -3.46
N ILE A 28 -6.21 0.19 -2.45
CA ILE A 28 -7.35 1.11 -2.46
C ILE A 28 -6.93 2.57 -2.23
N GLY A 29 -7.75 3.50 -2.73
CA GLY A 29 -7.59 4.94 -2.55
C GLY A 29 -6.51 5.57 -3.44
N ASP A 30 -6.36 6.88 -3.32
CA ASP A 30 -5.37 7.65 -4.07
C ASP A 30 -3.98 7.58 -3.41
N ARG A 31 -2.94 7.55 -4.24
CA ARG A 31 -1.55 7.51 -3.78
C ARG A 31 -1.14 8.87 -3.23
N TRP A 32 -0.69 8.92 -1.98
CA TRP A 32 -0.18 10.14 -1.34
C TRP A 32 1.33 10.26 -1.45
N VAL A 33 1.89 11.40 -1.03
CA VAL A 33 3.34 11.68 -1.06
C VAL A 33 4.13 10.58 -0.33
N ASN A 34 3.72 10.22 0.89
CA ASN A 34 4.35 9.13 1.65
C ASN A 34 4.25 7.78 0.92
N GLY A 35 3.15 7.53 0.21
CA GLY A 35 3.00 6.34 -0.63
C GLY A 35 4.02 6.28 -1.76
N LYS A 36 4.31 7.41 -2.42
CA LYS A 36 5.37 7.48 -3.45
C LYS A 36 6.75 7.19 -2.85
N HIS A 37 7.04 7.71 -1.65
CA HIS A 37 8.31 7.44 -0.97
C HIS A 37 8.45 5.97 -0.56
N LEU A 38 7.40 5.38 0.01
CA LEU A 38 7.41 3.96 0.38
C LEU A 38 7.64 3.08 -0.84
N LEU A 39 7.00 3.39 -1.95
CA LEU A 39 7.12 2.56 -3.14
C LEU A 39 8.46 2.69 -3.83
N ARG A 40 9.04 3.89 -3.83
CA ARG A 40 10.42 4.07 -4.27
C ARG A 40 11.39 3.29 -3.39
N TYR A 41 11.22 3.35 -2.08
CA TYR A 41 12.01 2.56 -1.14
C TYR A 41 11.84 1.05 -1.39
N ALA A 42 10.61 0.60 -1.64
CA ALA A 42 10.32 -0.80 -1.93
C ALA A 42 10.92 -1.24 -3.27
N GLU A 43 10.91 -0.39 -4.29
CA GLU A 43 11.60 -0.62 -5.56
C GLU A 43 13.11 -0.76 -5.38
N GLU A 44 13.74 0.19 -4.67
CA GLU A 44 15.18 0.21 -4.40
C GLU A 44 15.65 -0.97 -3.53
N ARG A 45 14.75 -1.60 -2.79
CA ARG A 45 15.04 -2.71 -1.86
C ARG A 45 14.44 -4.05 -2.30
N GLU A 46 13.84 -4.12 -3.49
CA GLU A 46 13.15 -5.30 -4.01
C GLU A 46 12.08 -5.84 -3.03
N LEU A 47 11.36 -4.94 -2.38
CA LEU A 47 10.26 -5.24 -1.45
C LEU A 47 8.92 -5.19 -2.17
N PHE A 48 8.00 -6.03 -1.68
CA PHE A 48 6.62 -6.09 -2.17
C PHE A 48 5.63 -5.71 -1.07
N VAL A 49 4.69 -4.82 -1.37
CA VAL A 49 3.63 -4.38 -0.46
C VAL A 49 2.50 -5.41 -0.44
N THR A 50 2.59 -6.34 0.50
CA THR A 50 1.71 -7.53 0.54
C THR A 50 0.23 -7.23 0.78
N ASN A 51 -0.12 -6.15 1.46
CA ASN A 51 -1.51 -5.77 1.72
C ASN A 51 -2.31 -5.45 0.44
N THR A 52 -1.62 -5.22 -0.68
CA THR A 52 -2.25 -4.99 -1.98
C THR A 52 -2.38 -6.28 -2.83
N CYS A 53 -1.83 -7.42 -2.38
CA CYS A 53 -1.83 -8.70 -3.10
C CYS A 53 -3.20 -9.38 -3.16
N PHE A 54 -4.00 -9.24 -2.11
CA PHE A 54 -5.17 -10.09 -1.89
C PHE A 54 -6.45 -9.26 -1.88
N ARG A 55 -7.51 -9.84 -2.44
CA ARG A 55 -8.84 -9.23 -2.41
C ARG A 55 -9.41 -9.36 -1.00
N HIS A 56 -9.29 -8.30 -0.21
CA HIS A 56 -9.96 -8.19 1.07
C HIS A 56 -11.14 -7.23 1.00
N HIS A 57 -12.07 -7.38 1.94
CA HIS A 57 -13.10 -6.37 2.15
C HIS A 57 -12.42 -5.04 2.53
N ARG A 58 -12.89 -3.88 2.01
CA ARG A 58 -12.26 -2.56 2.24
C ARG A 58 -11.94 -2.28 3.71
N LYS A 59 -12.83 -2.70 4.62
CA LYS A 59 -12.65 -2.59 6.08
C LYS A 59 -11.40 -3.27 6.66
N TYR A 60 -10.77 -4.18 5.92
CA TYR A 60 -9.53 -4.87 6.32
C TYR A 60 -8.28 -4.34 5.62
N LEU A 61 -8.45 -3.54 4.55
CA LEU A 61 -7.36 -2.81 3.89
C LEU A 61 -7.11 -1.46 4.56
N ILE A 62 -8.10 -0.94 5.30
CA ILE A 62 -8.03 0.32 6.02
C ILE A 62 -7.71 0.00 7.48
N ILE A 63 -6.47 0.24 7.92
CA ILE A 63 -6.07 0.04 9.32
C ILE A 63 -6.35 1.27 10.19
N TRP A 64 -6.44 2.47 9.59
CA TRP A 64 -6.74 3.71 10.30
C TRP A 64 -7.56 4.67 9.45
N ASN A 65 -8.56 5.31 10.06
CA ASN A 65 -9.43 6.27 9.39
C ASN A 65 -9.53 7.55 10.23
N SER A 66 -9.02 8.67 9.70
CA SER A 66 -9.14 10.00 10.32
C SER A 66 -10.52 10.63 10.22
N GLY A 67 -11.51 9.96 9.62
CA GLY A 67 -12.81 10.55 9.28
C GLY A 67 -12.82 11.32 7.95
N GLN A 68 -11.71 11.30 7.21
CA GLN A 68 -11.64 11.74 5.81
C GLN A 68 -11.84 10.51 4.87
N PRO A 69 -12.06 10.66 3.55
CA PRO A 69 -12.52 9.55 2.69
C PRO A 69 -11.54 8.36 2.66
N THR A 70 -11.91 7.25 3.32
CA THR A 70 -11.30 5.89 3.36
C THR A 70 -9.85 5.72 2.86
N PHE A 71 -8.95 5.26 3.75
CA PHE A 71 -7.50 5.18 3.48
C PHE A 71 -6.92 3.79 3.75
N GLN A 72 -6.11 3.27 2.84
CA GLN A 72 -5.21 2.16 3.17
C GLN A 72 -3.88 2.76 3.65
N SER A 73 -3.56 2.54 4.91
CA SER A 73 -2.21 2.71 5.44
C SER A 73 -1.56 1.33 5.42
N ASP A 74 -0.42 1.22 4.77
CA ASP A 74 0.46 0.07 4.89
C ASP A 74 1.63 0.39 5.80
#